data_AF-A0A2V1P4M8-F1
#
_entry.id   AF-A0A2V1P4M8-F1
#
_cell.length_a   1.000
_cell.length_b   1.000
_cell.length_c   1.000
_cell.angle_alpha   90.00
_cell.angle_beta   90.00
_cell.angle_gamma   90.00
#
_symmetry.space_group_name_H-M   'P 1'
#
loop_
_entity.id
_entity.type
_entity.pdbx_description
1 polymer ?
#
loop_
_entity_poly.entity_id
_entity_poly.type
_entity_poly.pdbx_seq_one_letter_code
_entity_poly.pdbx_strand_id
1 'polypeptide(L)'
;MFTKGTQIGKATRFGPDWPGQRCGARTRKGTPCQKPALRGKARCRLHGGKSTGPRTEEGRARIAAAHTTHGRLTKEKRAEAKRRAQVGRQIRAELKDIAARAVAHGWLDPDWKDQFKG
;
A
#
# COMPACT_ATOMS: atom_id res chain seq x y z
N MET A 1 -36.44 -17.06 0.11
CA MET A 1 -35.51 -17.55 -0.93
C MET A 1 -36.34 -17.81 -2.19
N PHE A 2 -36.02 -17.21 -3.33
CA PHE A 2 -36.76 -17.47 -4.58
C PHE A 2 -36.40 -18.87 -5.12
N THR A 3 -37.06 -19.90 -4.61
CA THR A 3 -37.01 -21.27 -5.12
C THR A 3 -38.07 -21.44 -6.21
N LYS A 4 -37.90 -20.74 -7.34
CA LYS A 4 -38.55 -21.14 -8.58
C LYS A 4 -37.51 -21.91 -9.39
N GLY A 5 -37.78 -23.18 -9.66
CA GLY A 5 -36.93 -24.11 -10.40
C GLY A 5 -36.75 -23.75 -11.88
N THR A 6 -36.60 -22.47 -12.20
CA THR A 6 -36.47 -21.94 -13.55
C THR A 6 -35.18 -22.48 -14.18
N GLN A 7 -35.34 -23.39 -15.14
CA GLN A 7 -34.23 -23.99 -15.89
C GLN A 7 -33.74 -23.09 -17.04
N ILE A 8 -34.43 -21.97 -17.29
CA ILE A 8 -34.09 -21.00 -18.34
C ILE A 8 -32.64 -20.52 -18.15
N GLY A 9 -31.83 -20.75 -19.18
CA GLY A 9 -30.41 -20.37 -19.19
C GLY A 9 -29.48 -21.31 -18.41
N LYS A 10 -29.93 -22.46 -17.89
CA LYS A 10 -29.00 -23.44 -17.27
C LYS A 10 -27.92 -23.89 -18.24
N ALA A 11 -28.27 -24.16 -19.50
CA ALA A 11 -27.32 -24.57 -20.54
C ALA A 11 -26.25 -23.51 -20.85
N THR A 12 -26.56 -22.22 -20.64
CA THR A 12 -25.65 -21.10 -20.94
C THR A 12 -25.00 -20.49 -19.69
N ARG A 13 -25.39 -20.95 -18.49
CA ARG A 13 -24.77 -20.54 -17.23
C ARG A 13 -23.45 -21.27 -17.08
N PHE A 14 -22.37 -20.50 -16.94
CA PHE A 14 -21.10 -21.06 -16.56
C PHE A 14 -21.20 -21.58 -15.11
N GLY A 15 -21.13 -22.91 -14.94
CA GLY A 15 -21.21 -23.58 -13.64
C GLY A 15 -19.95 -23.39 -12.77
N PRO A 16 -19.91 -23.98 -11.56
CA PRO A 16 -18.75 -23.90 -10.68
C PRO A 16 -17.46 -24.37 -11.37
N ASP A 17 -17.54 -25.44 -12.16
CA ASP A 17 -16.41 -26.13 -12.79
C ASP A 17 -16.08 -25.64 -14.20
N TRP A 18 -16.54 -24.45 -14.58
CA TRP A 18 -16.21 -23.91 -15.90
C TRP A 18 -14.69 -23.65 -16.01
N PRO A 19 -13.99 -24.16 -17.04
CA PRO A 19 -12.53 -24.13 -17.12
C PRO A 19 -11.93 -22.74 -17.37
N GLY A 20 -12.75 -21.74 -17.69
CA GLY A 20 -12.27 -20.38 -17.97
C GLY A 20 -12.04 -19.55 -16.70
N GLN A 21 -11.29 -18.45 -16.84
CA GLN A 21 -11.01 -17.54 -15.73
C GLN A 21 -12.26 -16.74 -15.33
N ARG A 22 -12.63 -16.84 -14.05
CA ARG A 22 -13.65 -16.00 -13.42
C ARG A 22 -13.10 -14.62 -13.08
N CYS A 23 -13.96 -13.61 -13.14
CA CYS A 23 -13.57 -12.24 -12.78
C CYS A 23 -13.08 -12.13 -11.33
N GLY A 24 -13.74 -12.77 -10.37
CA GLY A 24 -13.32 -12.81 -8.96
C GLY A 24 -13.32 -11.46 -8.22
N ALA A 25 -13.74 -10.36 -8.83
CA ALA A 25 -13.83 -9.07 -8.15
C ALA A 25 -14.94 -9.12 -7.08
N ARG A 26 -14.72 -8.44 -5.94
CA ARG A 26 -15.72 -8.37 -4.87
C ARG A 26 -16.95 -7.62 -5.36
N THR A 27 -18.10 -8.28 -5.34
CA THR A 27 -19.39 -7.67 -5.70
C THR A 27 -19.93 -6.85 -4.54
N ARG A 28 -21.00 -6.05 -4.78
CA ARG A 28 -21.70 -5.31 -3.72
C ARG A 28 -22.24 -6.19 -2.58
N LYS A 29 -22.49 -7.48 -2.85
CA LYS A 29 -22.92 -8.48 -1.86
C LYS A 29 -21.75 -9.11 -1.08
N GLY A 30 -20.51 -8.65 -1.31
CA GLY A 30 -19.31 -9.21 -0.68
C GLY A 30 -18.79 -10.49 -1.32
N THR A 31 -19.54 -11.14 -2.21
CA THR A 31 -19.11 -12.39 -2.86
C THR A 31 -18.26 -12.14 -4.11
N PRO A 32 -17.40 -13.10 -4.53
CA PRO A 32 -16.62 -13.00 -5.75
C PRO A 32 -17.49 -13.01 -7.02
N CYS A 33 -17.12 -12.18 -8.01
CA CYS A 33 -17.83 -12.09 -9.28
C CYS A 33 -17.67 -13.37 -10.12
N GLN A 34 -18.81 -14.00 -10.44
CA GLN A 34 -18.88 -15.24 -11.23
C GLN A 34 -18.92 -15.02 -12.76
N LYS A 35 -18.91 -13.77 -13.24
CA LYS A 35 -18.87 -13.49 -14.68
C LYS A 35 -17.53 -13.94 -15.27
N PRO A 36 -17.49 -14.40 -16.54
CA PRO A 36 -16.23 -14.68 -17.22
C PRO A 36 -15.39 -13.41 -17.30
N ALA A 37 -14.08 -13.55 -17.09
CA ALA A 37 -13.14 -12.47 -17.37
C ALA A 37 -13.11 -12.20 -18.89
N LEU A 38 -12.73 -10.97 -19.27
CA LEU A 38 -12.48 -10.67 -20.68
C LEU A 38 -11.26 -11.44 -21.17
N ARG A 39 -11.24 -11.86 -22.44
CA ARG A 39 -10.12 -12.60 -23.04
C ARG A 39 -8.80 -11.85 -22.81
N GLY A 40 -7.80 -12.53 -22.24
CA GLY A 40 -6.50 -11.95 -21.92
C GLY A 40 -6.51 -10.91 -20.78
N LYS A 41 -7.56 -10.86 -19.96
CA LYS A 41 -7.71 -9.96 -18.81
C LYS A 41 -8.14 -10.74 -17.58
N ALA A 42 -7.81 -10.20 -16.41
CA ALA A 42 -8.19 -10.82 -15.14
C ALA A 42 -9.64 -10.53 -14.70
N ARG A 43 -10.28 -9.50 -15.26
CA ARG A 43 -11.61 -9.00 -14.81
C ARG A 43 -12.63 -8.95 -15.94
N CYS A 44 -13.92 -8.96 -15.59
CA CYS A 44 -15.00 -8.85 -16.56
C CYS A 44 -15.27 -7.39 -16.95
N ARG A 45 -16.12 -7.18 -17.97
CA ARG A 45 -16.49 -5.84 -18.46
C ARG A 45 -17.03 -4.88 -17.40
N LEU A 46 -17.62 -5.40 -16.32
CA LEU A 46 -18.24 -4.60 -15.26
C LEU A 46 -17.27 -4.28 -14.11
N HIS A 47 -16.17 -5.02 -13.98
CA HIS A 47 -15.20 -4.85 -12.89
C HIS A 47 -13.83 -4.44 -13.45
N GLY A 48 -13.83 -3.50 -14.40
CA GLY A 48 -12.61 -2.90 -14.92
C GLY A 48 -11.89 -3.70 -16.00
N GLY A 49 -12.45 -4.81 -16.51
CA GLY A 49 -11.81 -5.55 -17.60
C GLY A 49 -11.72 -4.78 -18.92
N LYS A 50 -12.55 -3.74 -19.11
CA LYS A 50 -12.43 -2.76 -20.20
C LYS A 50 -11.48 -1.60 -19.88
N SER A 51 -11.11 -1.43 -18.61
CA SER A 51 -10.18 -0.37 -18.20
C SER A 51 -8.76 -0.78 -18.57
N THR A 52 -8.11 0.06 -19.35
CA THR A 52 -6.71 -0.16 -19.77
C THR A 52 -5.72 0.61 -18.91
N GLY A 53 -6.21 1.52 -18.06
CA GLY A 53 -5.36 2.50 -17.37
C GLY A 53 -4.69 3.50 -18.34
N PRO A 54 -3.91 4.45 -17.80
CA PRO A 54 -3.08 5.34 -18.61
C PRO A 54 -1.93 4.58 -19.27
N ARG A 55 -1.75 4.79 -20.57
CA ARG A 55 -0.69 4.14 -21.36
C ARG A 55 0.54 5.03 -21.56
N THR A 56 0.37 6.35 -21.42
CA THR A 56 1.45 7.34 -21.55
C THR A 56 2.02 7.69 -20.18
N GLU A 57 3.27 8.15 -20.19
CA GLU A 57 3.94 8.61 -18.96
C GLU A 57 3.22 9.83 -18.38
N GLU A 58 2.83 10.79 -19.23
CA GLU A 58 2.02 11.94 -18.85
C GLU A 58 0.71 11.54 -18.19
N GLY A 59 0.02 10.53 -18.73
CA GLY A 59 -1.24 10.03 -18.18
C GLY A 59 -1.05 9.39 -16.80
N ARG A 60 0.07 8.68 -16.59
CA ARG A 60 0.44 8.11 -15.29
C ARG A 60 0.77 9.20 -14.29
N ALA A 61 1.56 10.21 -14.70
CA ALA A 61 1.92 11.34 -13.88
C ALA A 61 0.68 12.14 -13.43
N ARG A 62 -0.28 12.37 -14.34
CA ARG A 62 -1.54 13.06 -14.00
C ARG A 62 -2.36 12.30 -12.96
N ILE A 63 -2.49 10.98 -13.10
CA ILE A 63 -3.20 10.15 -12.11
C ILE A 63 -2.45 10.13 -10.77
N ALA A 64 -1.12 10.00 -10.80
CA ALA A 64 -0.29 10.05 -9.60
C ALA A 64 -0.43 11.40 -8.86
N ALA A 65 -0.44 12.51 -9.59
CA ALA A 65 -0.66 13.84 -9.03
C ALA A 65 -2.06 13.96 -8.40
N ALA A 66 -3.10 13.51 -9.10
CA ALA A 66 -4.48 13.53 -8.59
C ALA A 66 -4.66 12.69 -7.31
N HIS A 67 -3.93 11.59 -7.15
CA HIS A 67 -3.96 10.76 -5.94
C HIS A 67 -2.99 11.22 -4.84
N THR A 68 -2.16 12.23 -5.09
CA THR A 68 -1.22 12.75 -4.10
C THR A 68 -1.89 13.85 -3.28
N THR A 69 -2.24 13.56 -2.02
CA THR A 69 -2.83 14.56 -1.13
C THR A 69 -1.79 15.51 -0.51
N HIS A 70 -0.74 14.94 0.12
CA HIS A 70 0.26 15.73 0.85
C HIS A 70 1.71 15.44 0.43
N GLY A 71 1.96 14.47 -0.45
CA GLY A 71 3.30 14.12 -0.93
C GLY A 71 4.24 13.44 0.09
N ARG A 72 3.90 13.39 1.39
CA ARG A 72 4.78 12.82 2.44
C ARG A 72 5.14 11.34 2.24
N LEU A 73 4.30 10.60 1.53
CA LEU A 73 4.47 9.17 1.27
C LEU A 73 5.05 8.85 -0.12
N THR A 74 5.46 9.87 -0.89
CA THR A 74 6.17 9.62 -2.14
C THR A 74 7.49 8.89 -1.86
N LYS A 75 8.02 8.22 -2.88
CA LYS A 75 9.25 7.45 -2.78
C LYS A 75 10.42 8.35 -2.34
N GLU A 76 10.47 9.56 -2.88
CA GLU A 76 11.49 10.57 -2.64
C GLU A 76 11.43 11.04 -1.18
N LYS A 77 10.24 11.42 -0.69
CA LYS A 77 10.06 11.89 0.69
C LYS A 77 10.30 10.80 1.72
N ARG A 78 9.93 9.55 1.42
CA ARG A 78 10.28 8.40 2.25
C ARG A 78 11.79 8.15 2.30
N ALA A 79 12.48 8.27 1.17
CA ALA A 79 13.94 8.13 1.12
C ALA A 79 14.63 9.25 1.91
N GLU A 80 14.18 10.50 1.76
CA GLU A 80 14.66 11.64 2.53
C GLU A 80 14.46 11.44 4.04
N ALA A 81 13.26 11.01 4.46
CA ALA A 81 12.97 10.71 5.86
C ALA A 81 13.87 9.60 6.42
N LYS A 82 14.13 8.53 5.64
CA LYS A 82 15.06 7.47 6.02
C LYS A 82 16.49 7.99 6.21
N ARG A 83 16.97 8.83 5.29
CA ARG A 83 18.29 9.48 5.40
C ARG A 83 18.38 10.35 6.64
N ARG A 84 17.40 11.22 6.87
CA ARG A 84 17.33 12.09 8.07
C ARG A 84 17.35 11.27 9.35
N ALA A 85 16.59 10.17 9.39
CA ALA A 85 16.55 9.28 10.54
C ALA A 85 17.90 8.58 10.78
N GLN A 86 18.61 8.19 9.71
CA GLN A 86 19.94 7.59 9.81
C GLN A 86 20.97 8.58 10.36
N VAL A 87 21.05 9.78 9.80
CA VAL A 87 21.94 10.85 10.29
C VAL A 87 21.64 11.17 11.75
N GLY A 88 20.36 11.34 12.09
CA GLY A 88 19.97 11.59 13.49
C GLY A 88 20.34 10.44 14.44
N ARG A 89 20.37 9.18 13.98
CA ARG A 89 20.85 8.06 14.79
C ARG A 89 22.37 8.12 14.99
N GLN A 90 23.13 8.46 13.96
CA GLN A 90 24.60 8.61 14.04
C GLN A 90 24.97 9.71 15.02
N ILE A 91 24.40 10.91 14.87
CA ILE A 91 24.64 12.04 15.76
C ILE A 91 24.32 11.68 17.22
N ARG A 92 23.17 11.03 17.47
CA ARG A 92 22.80 10.61 18.83
C ARG A 92 23.75 9.55 19.41
N ALA A 93 24.29 8.66 18.59
CA ALA A 93 25.28 7.69 19.02
C ALA A 93 26.59 8.38 19.41
N GLU A 94 27.09 9.29 18.56
CA GLU A 94 28.30 10.07 18.83
C GLU A 94 28.16 10.93 20.09
N LEU A 95 27.04 11.64 20.24
CA LEU A 95 26.76 12.41 21.46
C LEU A 95 26.71 11.53 22.71
N LYS A 96 26.18 10.31 22.60
CA LYS A 96 26.16 9.35 23.71
C LYS A 96 27.59 8.92 24.07
N ASP A 97 28.43 8.66 23.08
CA ASP A 97 29.83 8.26 23.31
C ASP A 97 30.65 9.39 23.94
N ILE A 98 30.47 10.63 23.46
CA ILE A 98 31.12 11.81 24.04
C ILE A 98 30.68 12.00 25.49
N ALA A 99 29.38 11.94 25.77
CA ALA A 99 28.86 12.05 27.12
C ALA A 99 29.41 10.94 28.04
N ALA A 100 29.50 9.70 27.55
CA ALA A 100 30.07 8.60 28.32
C ALA A 100 31.56 8.83 28.67
N ARG A 101 32.36 9.36 27.73
CA ARG A 101 33.76 9.71 28.00
C ARG A 101 33.89 10.86 28.99
N ALA A 102 33.05 11.89 28.87
CA ALA A 102 33.06 13.01 29.80
C ALA A 102 32.78 12.56 31.24
N VAL A 103 31.81 11.64 31.43
CA VAL A 103 31.54 11.02 32.74
C VAL A 103 32.75 10.21 33.23
N ALA A 104 33.35 9.39 32.36
CA ALA A 104 34.51 8.57 32.73
C ALA A 104 35.74 9.41 33.13
N HIS A 105 35.93 10.59 32.53
CA HIS A 105 36.97 11.54 32.90
C HIS A 105 36.63 12.40 34.13
N GLY A 106 35.41 12.30 34.66
CA GLY A 106 34.93 13.12 35.77
C GLY A 106 34.61 14.57 35.39
N TRP A 107 34.48 14.88 34.10
CA TRP A 107 34.08 16.21 33.63
C TRP A 107 32.57 16.45 33.72
N LEU A 108 31.80 15.39 33.92
CA LEU A 108 30.36 15.40 33.91
C LEU A 108 29.85 14.42 34.97
N ASP A 109 28.86 14.84 35.76
CA ASP A 109 28.21 13.95 36.72
C ASP A 109 27.47 12.82 36.00
N PRO A 110 27.42 11.59 36.53
CA PRO A 110 26.63 10.50 35.94
C PRO A 110 25.15 10.86 35.73
N ASP A 111 24.59 11.64 36.66
CA ASP A 111 23.19 12.06 36.68
C ASP A 111 22.97 13.46 36.06
N TRP A 112 23.93 13.97 35.30
CA TRP A 112 23.88 15.31 34.69
C TRP A 112 22.59 15.60 33.90
N LYS A 113 21.97 14.56 33.33
CA LYS A 113 20.72 14.71 32.56
C LYS A 113 19.55 15.15 33.42
N ASP A 114 19.58 14.83 34.71
CA ASP A 114 18.52 15.19 35.65
C ASP A 114 18.51 16.69 35.94
N GLN A 115 19.64 17.37 35.72
CA GLN A 115 19.77 18.83 35.82
C GLN A 115 18.96 19.57 34.73
N PHE A 116 18.53 18.86 33.67
CA PHE A 116 17.80 19.43 32.53
C PHE A 116 16.39 18.85 32.38
N LYS A 117 15.95 18.01 33.32
CA LYS A 117 14.56 17.53 33.36
C LYS A 117 13.69 18.63 33.97
N GLY A 118 13.00 19.39 33.11
CA GLY A 118 11.86 20.23 33.48
C GLY A 118 10.55 19.46 33.38
#